data_AF-A0A4R8UT84-F1
#
_entry.id   AF-A0A4R8UT84-F1
#
_cell.length_a   1.000
_cell.length_b   1.000
_cell.length_c   1.000
_cell.angle_alpha   90.00
_cell.angle_beta   90.00
_cell.angle_gamma   90.00
#
_symmetry.space_group_name_H-M   'P 1'
#
loop_
_entity.id
_entity.type
_entity.pdbx_description
1 polymer ?
#
loop_
_entity_poly.entity_id
_entity_poly.type
_entity_poly.pdbx_seq_one_letter_code
_entity_poly.pdbx_strand_id
1 'polypeptide(L)'
;MTITPTVTPTPTPSPTPTPTPTPTEEAALIPNPQVPDLVPNAEPVPLPQGPAADLGSTPGARGTTTADGAGALLTYTVVEGDAFFDIAQRFNVPVQLMLTMNPSVPGLGENIYIKQIINLDWTTTR
;
A
#
# COMPACT_ATOMS: atom_id res chain seq x y z
N MET A 1 3.55 -75.26 -89.01
CA MET A 1 3.22 -75.70 -87.64
C MET A 1 3.30 -74.46 -86.77
N THR A 2 2.15 -73.90 -86.39
CA THR A 2 2.06 -72.61 -85.69
C THR A 2 1.73 -72.89 -84.23
N ILE A 3 2.63 -72.49 -83.32
CA ILE A 3 2.46 -72.62 -81.86
C ILE A 3 1.84 -71.33 -81.32
N THR A 4 0.74 -71.44 -80.58
CA THR A 4 0.07 -70.30 -79.93
C THR A 4 0.50 -70.25 -78.46
N PRO A 5 1.12 -69.17 -77.95
CA PRO A 5 1.45 -69.08 -76.54
C PRO A 5 0.22 -68.69 -75.71
N THR A 6 -0.05 -69.43 -74.64
CA THR A 6 -1.06 -69.10 -73.63
C THR A 6 -0.46 -68.15 -72.60
N VAL A 7 -1.05 -66.98 -72.42
CA VAL A 7 -0.68 -66.04 -71.34
C VAL A 7 -1.50 -66.36 -70.08
N THR A 8 -0.82 -66.57 -68.96
CA THR A 8 -1.45 -66.78 -67.65
C THR A 8 -1.86 -65.42 -67.06
N PRO A 9 -3.12 -65.21 -66.63
CA PRO A 9 -3.51 -63.96 -65.98
C PRO A 9 -2.82 -63.80 -64.62
N THR A 10 -2.29 -62.60 -64.36
CA THR A 10 -1.67 -62.22 -63.08
C THR A 10 -2.77 -62.00 -62.04
N PRO A 11 -2.65 -62.51 -60.79
CA PRO A 11 -3.65 -62.29 -59.76
C PRO A 11 -3.71 -60.80 -59.38
N THR A 12 -4.92 -60.25 -59.34
CA THR A 12 -5.18 -58.86 -58.89
C THR A 12 -4.88 -58.74 -57.39
N PRO A 13 -4.06 -57.76 -56.94
CA PRO A 13 -3.83 -57.56 -55.52
C PRO A 13 -5.12 -57.13 -54.81
N SER A 14 -5.41 -57.73 -53.65
CA SER A 14 -6.53 -57.36 -52.80
C SER A 14 -6.28 -55.99 -52.16
N PRO A 15 -7.25 -55.06 -52.13
CA PRO A 15 -7.06 -53.78 -51.45
C PRO A 15 -6.82 -54.01 -49.95
N THR A 16 -5.73 -53.42 -49.43
CA THR A 16 -5.44 -53.45 -47.99
C THR A 16 -6.46 -52.56 -47.27
N PRO A 17 -7.13 -53.02 -46.20
CA PRO A 17 -8.03 -52.16 -45.43
C PRO A 17 -7.22 -51.00 -44.83
N THR A 18 -7.66 -49.77 -45.10
CA THR A 18 -7.10 -48.56 -44.48
C THR A 18 -7.34 -48.65 -42.96
N PRO A 19 -6.32 -48.49 -42.10
CA PRO A 19 -6.53 -48.48 -40.66
C PRO A 19 -7.44 -47.31 -40.30
N THR A 20 -8.53 -47.59 -39.58
CA THR A 20 -9.38 -46.55 -38.97
C THR A 20 -8.54 -45.80 -37.93
N PRO A 21 -8.46 -44.46 -37.96
CA PRO A 21 -7.71 -43.72 -36.96
C PRO A 21 -8.32 -43.97 -35.58
N THR A 22 -7.48 -44.37 -34.62
CA THR A 22 -7.87 -44.46 -33.20
C THR A 22 -8.28 -43.06 -32.73
N PRO A 23 -9.44 -42.88 -32.08
CA PRO A 23 -9.82 -41.59 -31.53
C PRO A 23 -8.73 -41.14 -30.56
N THR A 24 -8.14 -39.97 -30.83
CA THR A 24 -7.21 -39.33 -29.89
C THR A 24 -8.04 -38.89 -28.69
N GLU A 25 -7.69 -39.41 -27.51
CA GLU A 25 -8.32 -39.05 -26.25
C GLU A 25 -8.15 -37.53 -26.04
N GLU A 26 -9.28 -36.81 -25.97
CA GLU A 26 -9.28 -35.38 -25.69
C GLU A 26 -8.69 -35.16 -24.30
N ALA A 27 -7.62 -34.36 -24.22
CA ALA A 27 -6.95 -34.08 -22.96
C ALA A 27 -7.96 -33.53 -21.95
N ALA A 28 -8.04 -34.14 -20.77
CA ALA A 28 -8.90 -33.67 -19.69
C ALA A 28 -8.63 -32.18 -19.42
N LEU A 29 -9.67 -31.35 -19.46
CA LEU A 29 -9.57 -29.94 -19.14
C LEU A 29 -9.09 -29.81 -17.69
N ILE A 30 -7.87 -29.30 -17.51
CA ILE A 30 -7.33 -28.96 -16.19
C ILE A 30 -8.15 -27.79 -15.64
N PRO A 31 -8.79 -27.92 -14.46
CA PRO A 31 -9.53 -26.81 -13.86
C PRO A 31 -8.59 -25.65 -13.56
N ASN A 32 -9.06 -24.43 -13.81
CA ASN A 32 -8.35 -23.24 -13.33
C ASN A 32 -8.18 -23.31 -11.80
N PRO A 33 -7.03 -22.87 -11.27
CA PRO A 33 -6.84 -22.80 -9.84
C PRO A 33 -7.91 -21.89 -9.20
N GLN A 34 -8.53 -22.39 -8.14
CA GLN A 34 -9.51 -21.63 -7.37
C GLN A 34 -8.83 -20.38 -6.79
N VAL A 35 -9.41 -19.20 -6.99
CA VAL A 35 -9.00 -18.02 -6.24
C VAL A 35 -9.28 -18.28 -4.75
N PRO A 36 -8.30 -18.08 -3.85
CA PRO A 36 -8.56 -18.20 -2.42
C PRO A 36 -9.65 -17.23 -1.97
N ASP A 37 -10.43 -17.62 -0.97
CA ASP A 37 -11.37 -16.70 -0.32
C ASP A 37 -10.59 -15.49 0.21
N LEU A 38 -11.04 -14.28 -0.15
CA LEU A 38 -10.40 -13.05 0.28
C LEU A 38 -10.62 -12.87 1.79
N VAL A 39 -9.57 -13.06 2.58
CA VAL A 39 -9.58 -12.73 4.01
C VAL A 39 -9.18 -11.26 4.16
N PRO A 40 -10.04 -10.39 4.70
CA PRO A 40 -9.68 -8.99 4.96
C PRO A 40 -8.47 -8.90 5.89
N ASN A 41 -7.63 -7.90 5.67
CA ASN A 41 -6.60 -7.53 6.62
C ASN A 41 -7.24 -7.21 7.99
N ALA A 42 -6.51 -7.51 9.05
CA ALA A 42 -6.89 -7.08 10.40
C ALA A 42 -7.07 -5.56 10.45
N GLU A 43 -7.98 -5.09 11.31
CA GLU A 43 -8.14 -3.66 11.54
C GLU A 43 -6.81 -3.03 11.98
N PRO A 44 -6.48 -1.82 11.51
CA PRO A 44 -5.29 -1.12 11.96
C PRO A 44 -5.33 -0.92 13.48
N VAL A 45 -4.32 -1.44 14.18
CA VAL A 45 -4.13 -1.11 15.60
C VAL A 45 -3.68 0.35 15.67
N PRO A 46 -4.40 1.24 16.39
CA PRO A 46 -3.95 2.61 16.56
C PRO A 46 -2.59 2.63 17.24
N LEU A 47 -1.61 3.30 16.61
CA LEU A 47 -0.34 3.59 17.25
C LEU A 47 -0.61 4.41 18.52
N PRO A 48 0.03 4.10 19.66
CA PRO A 48 -0.08 4.94 20.84
C PRO A 48 0.46 6.33 20.47
N GLN A 49 -0.41 7.33 20.51
CA GLN A 49 0.01 8.72 20.42
C GLN A 49 0.75 9.01 21.73
N GLY A 50 2.03 9.31 21.66
CA GLY A 50 2.88 9.59 22.82
C GLY A 50 3.00 11.08 23.08
N PRO A 51 3.74 11.47 24.13
CA PRO A 51 4.12 12.87 24.33
C PRO A 51 4.92 13.41 23.13
N ALA A 52 4.78 14.71 22.89
CA ALA A 52 5.62 15.43 21.96
C ALA A 52 7.11 15.22 22.30
N ALA A 53 7.91 14.94 21.28
CA ALA A 53 9.35 14.71 21.41
C ALA A 53 10.10 15.74 20.57
N ASP A 54 10.92 16.59 21.20
CA ASP A 54 11.69 17.61 20.49
C ASP A 54 12.85 16.97 19.70
N LEU A 55 12.74 16.96 18.37
CA LEU A 55 13.79 16.52 17.45
C LEU A 55 14.84 17.60 17.18
N GLY A 56 14.69 18.79 17.78
CA GLY A 56 15.57 19.93 17.63
C GLY A 56 15.02 21.00 16.69
N SER A 57 15.51 22.23 16.84
CA SER A 57 15.08 23.35 16.01
C SER A 57 15.44 23.16 14.54
N THR A 58 14.47 23.41 13.67
CA THR A 58 14.60 23.37 12.21
C THR A 58 14.23 24.73 11.59
N PRO A 59 14.57 25.01 10.32
CA PRO A 59 13.91 26.09 9.59
C PRO A 59 12.39 25.90 9.65
N GLY A 60 11.64 26.94 10.01
CA GLY A 60 10.19 26.84 10.20
C GLY A 60 9.72 26.45 11.61
N ALA A 61 10.63 26.11 12.53
CA ALA A 61 10.27 25.78 13.92
C ALA A 61 11.35 26.18 14.93
N ARG A 62 11.64 27.49 15.02
CA ARG A 62 12.76 28.06 15.80
C ARG A 62 12.37 28.63 17.16
N GLY A 63 11.08 28.62 17.45
CA GLY A 63 10.49 29.09 18.69
C GLY A 63 10.92 28.30 19.92
N THR A 64 10.65 28.90 21.07
CA THR A 64 11.00 28.37 22.39
C THR A 64 9.90 27.49 22.94
N THR A 65 10.28 26.48 23.71
CA THR A 65 9.35 25.56 24.37
C THR A 65 9.32 25.75 25.88
N THR A 66 8.21 25.36 26.49
CA THR A 66 8.11 25.14 27.95
C THR A 66 7.90 23.65 28.20
N ALA A 67 8.49 23.15 29.29
CA ALA A 67 8.27 21.81 29.79
C ALA A 67 7.89 21.84 31.27
N ASP A 68 7.23 20.78 31.76
CA ASP A 68 6.99 20.58 33.18
C ASP A 68 8.25 20.09 33.93
N GLY A 69 8.11 19.84 35.24
CA GLY A 69 9.22 19.34 36.07
C GLY A 69 9.69 17.92 35.73
N ALA A 70 8.92 17.17 34.94
CA ALA A 70 9.27 15.83 34.45
C ALA A 70 9.88 15.86 33.04
N GLY A 71 9.94 17.05 32.40
CA GLY A 71 10.46 17.24 31.05
C GLY A 71 9.42 17.03 29.94
N ALA A 72 8.13 16.87 30.27
CA ALA A 72 7.08 16.79 29.26
C ALA A 72 6.82 18.19 28.65
N LEU A 73 6.80 18.26 27.32
CA LEU A 73 6.57 19.51 26.59
C LEU A 73 5.12 19.99 26.76
N LEU A 74 4.97 21.26 27.12
CA LEU A 74 3.67 21.88 27.35
C LEU A 74 3.29 22.80 26.20
N THR A 75 4.20 23.70 25.83
CA THR A 75 3.89 24.76 24.87
C THR A 75 5.07 25.10 23.99
N TYR A 76 4.76 25.65 22.82
CA TYR A 76 5.68 26.26 21.88
C TYR A 76 5.27 27.69 21.58
N THR A 77 6.23 28.62 21.57
CA THR A 77 5.99 30.03 21.24
C THR A 77 6.44 30.32 19.82
N VAL A 78 5.50 30.67 18.95
CA VAL A 78 5.75 30.96 17.53
C VAL A 78 6.62 32.20 17.36
N VAL A 79 7.63 32.11 16.49
CA VAL A 79 8.48 33.23 16.08
C VAL A 79 8.36 33.50 14.58
N GLU A 80 9.01 34.57 14.12
CA GLU A 80 9.01 34.92 12.70
C GLU A 80 9.61 33.81 11.83
N GLY A 81 8.92 33.49 10.74
CA GLY A 81 9.34 32.47 9.78
C GLY A 81 8.99 31.04 10.19
N ASP A 82 8.26 30.84 11.30
CA ASP A 82 7.73 29.54 11.66
C ASP A 82 6.49 29.16 10.85
N ALA A 83 6.27 27.85 10.67
CA ALA A 83 5.06 27.30 10.07
C ALA A 83 4.51 26.15 10.92
N PHE A 84 3.18 26.05 11.05
CA PHE A 84 2.55 25.06 11.92
C PHE A 84 2.94 23.62 11.59
N PHE A 85 3.10 23.31 10.30
CA PHE A 85 3.57 22.01 9.84
C PHE A 85 5.00 21.70 10.32
N ASP A 86 5.92 22.66 10.17
CA ASP A 86 7.32 22.48 10.58
C ASP A 86 7.43 22.33 12.11
N ILE A 87 6.60 23.05 12.87
CA ILE A 87 6.49 22.87 14.32
C ILE A 87 6.04 21.44 14.65
N ALA A 88 5.02 20.92 13.96
CA ALA A 88 4.55 19.54 14.14
C ALA A 88 5.64 18.50 13.84
N GLN A 89 6.40 18.71 12.75
CA GLN A 89 7.52 17.85 12.38
C GLN A 89 8.62 17.87 13.45
N ARG A 90 8.98 19.06 13.96
CA ARG A 90 9.98 19.20 15.04
C ARG A 90 9.59 18.39 16.27
N PHE A 91 8.32 18.37 16.65
CA PHE A 91 7.87 17.68 17.86
C PHE A 91 7.41 16.24 17.63
N ASN A 92 7.59 15.72 16.42
CA ASN A 92 7.13 14.40 16.02
C ASN A 92 5.63 14.18 16.34
N VAL A 93 4.82 15.20 16.14
CA VAL A 93 3.36 15.16 16.37
C VAL A 93 2.66 15.12 15.02
N PRO A 94 1.74 14.16 14.78
CA PRO A 94 0.91 14.19 13.58
C PRO A 94 0.12 15.50 13.50
N VAL A 95 0.14 16.16 12.35
CA VAL A 95 -0.51 17.47 12.14
C VAL A 95 -1.99 17.43 12.54
N GLN A 96 -2.69 16.35 12.22
CA GLN A 96 -4.11 16.18 12.57
C GLN A 96 -4.35 16.15 14.08
N LEU A 97 -3.48 15.47 14.83
CA LEU A 97 -3.51 15.47 16.28
C LEU A 97 -3.20 16.88 16.82
N MET A 98 -2.18 17.52 16.26
CA MET A 98 -1.79 18.87 16.67
C MET A 98 -2.90 19.90 16.42
N LEU A 99 -3.65 19.81 15.32
CA LEU A 99 -4.84 20.63 15.06
C LEU A 99 -5.96 20.35 16.07
N THR A 100 -6.15 19.08 16.44
CA THR A 100 -7.14 18.69 17.45
C THR A 100 -6.79 19.23 18.84
N MET A 101 -5.49 19.26 19.18
CA MET A 101 -4.97 19.86 20.40
C MET A 101 -5.03 21.40 20.39
N ASN A 102 -5.13 22.01 19.19
CA ASN A 102 -5.05 23.46 18.98
C ASN A 102 -6.25 24.00 18.15
N PRO A 103 -7.50 23.87 18.61
CA PRO A 103 -8.68 24.35 17.89
C PRO A 103 -8.69 25.86 17.67
N SER A 104 -7.89 26.61 18.43
CA SER A 104 -7.71 28.05 18.28
C SER A 104 -6.91 28.43 17.02
N VAL A 105 -6.21 27.49 16.38
CA VAL A 105 -5.44 27.72 15.16
C VAL A 105 -6.36 27.66 13.93
N PRO A 106 -6.61 28.79 13.24
CA PRO A 106 -7.50 28.82 12.09
C PRO A 106 -6.82 28.32 10.81
N GLY A 107 -7.64 28.06 9.79
CA GLY A 107 -7.15 27.70 8.45
C GLY A 107 -6.29 26.44 8.43
N LEU A 108 -6.60 25.44 9.27
CA LEU A 108 -5.88 24.17 9.30
C LEU A 108 -4.36 24.31 9.54
N GLY A 109 -3.94 25.34 10.28
CA GLY A 109 -2.52 25.60 10.55
C GLY A 109 -1.87 26.62 9.62
N GLU A 110 -2.58 27.12 8.62
CA GLU A 110 -2.05 28.13 7.68
C GLU A 110 -1.89 29.51 8.32
N ASN A 111 -2.69 29.81 9.34
CA ASN A 111 -2.73 31.13 9.95
C ASN A 111 -2.23 31.07 11.39
N ILE A 112 -0.91 31.19 11.57
CA ILE A 112 -0.29 31.34 12.89
C ILE A 112 0.41 32.70 13.00
N TYR A 113 0.45 33.24 14.21
CA TYR A 113 0.97 34.57 14.49
C TYR A 113 2.17 34.51 15.44
N ILE A 114 3.08 35.47 15.30
CA ILE A 114 4.22 35.61 16.21
C ILE A 114 3.70 35.77 17.65
N LYS A 115 4.37 35.12 18.61
CA LYS A 115 3.99 34.97 20.03
C LYS A 115 2.74 34.14 20.28
N GLN A 116 2.10 33.59 19.25
CA GLN A 116 1.05 32.61 19.47
C GLN A 116 1.63 31.40 20.20
N ILE A 117 0.86 30.89 21.16
CA ILE A 117 1.20 29.71 21.94
C ILE A 117 0.53 28.52 21.30
N ILE A 118 1.33 27.54 20.93
CA ILE A 118 0.86 26.25 20.43
C ILE A 118 0.97 25.24 21.57
N ASN A 119 -0.12 24.54 21.85
CA ASN A 119 -0.18 23.44 22.79
C ASN A 119 0.58 22.23 22.23
N LEU A 120 1.53 21.72 23.00
CA LEU A 120 2.26 20.48 22.73
C LEU A 120 1.87 19.34 23.68
N ASP A 121 1.07 19.65 24.71
CA ASP A 121 0.55 18.64 25.62
C ASP A 121 -0.58 17.86 24.94
N TRP A 122 -0.24 16.66 24.49
CA TRP A 122 -1.13 15.68 23.84
C TRP A 122 -2.30 15.21 24.71
N THR A 123 -2.29 15.52 26.01
CA THR A 123 -3.39 15.21 26.94
C THR A 123 -4.39 16.36 27.09
N THR A 124 -4.09 17.52 26.51
CA THR A 124 -4.87 18.76 26.65
C THR A 124 -5.26 19.33 25.29
N THR A 125 -6.32 20.15 25.25
CA THR A 125 -6.77 20.92 24.09
C THR A 125 -6.87 22.41 24.44
N ARG A 126 -6.37 23.33 23.60
CA ARG A 126 -6.35 24.78 23.87
C ARG A 126 -6.54 25.68 22.64
#